data_AF-A0AAV8FQ19-F1
#
_entry.id   AF-A0AAV8FQ19-F1
#
_cell.length_a   1.000
_cell.length_b   1.000
_cell.length_c   1.000
_cell.angle_alpha   90.00
_cell.angle_beta   90.00
_cell.angle_gamma   90.00
#
_symmetry.space_group_name_H-M   'P 1'
#
loop_
_entity.id
_entity.type
_entity.pdbx_description
1 polymer ?
#
loop_
_entity_poly.entity_id
_entity_poly.type
_entity_poly.pdbx_seq_one_letter_code
_entity_poly.pdbx_strand_id
1 'polypeptide(L)'
;MLHPSIGAFNIVEIRFLIFPNPYEYNNIVEKKTLISKSIASADFRMSQTEAPFVPREKLLEKQRFFQNVQKHTYLKGRYDAITSIGIPLALAATSLFLIGRGIYNMSHGIGKKE
;
A
#
# COMPACT_ATOMS: atom_id res chain seq x y z
N MET A 1 27.97 51.90 -6.22
CA MET A 1 28.17 51.45 -4.83
C MET A 1 28.36 49.93 -4.84
N LEU A 2 29.59 49.50 -4.53
CA LEU A 2 30.07 48.21 -4.00
C LEU A 2 29.62 46.87 -4.63
N HIS A 3 30.61 46.23 -5.28
CA HIS A 3 30.78 44.77 -5.44
C HIS A 3 30.94 44.10 -4.05
N PRO A 4 30.68 42.79 -3.85
CA PRO A 4 31.67 41.79 -4.28
C PRO A 4 31.10 40.48 -4.86
N SER A 5 31.64 40.13 -6.03
CA SER A 5 32.39 38.91 -6.31
C SER A 5 31.82 37.61 -5.75
N ILE A 6 31.17 36.83 -6.62
CA ILE A 6 31.01 35.38 -6.45
C ILE A 6 32.41 34.79 -6.42
N GLY A 7 32.90 34.52 -5.21
CA GLY A 7 34.22 33.97 -4.94
C GLY A 7 34.37 32.59 -5.57
N ALA A 8 35.52 32.38 -6.20
CA ALA A 8 35.95 31.08 -6.69
C ALA A 8 35.90 30.06 -5.55
N PHE A 9 35.01 29.07 -5.67
CA PHE A 9 35.07 27.87 -4.83
C PHE A 9 36.39 27.16 -5.14
N ASN A 10 37.28 27.16 -4.15
CA ASN A 10 38.55 26.46 -4.24
C ASN A 10 38.28 24.95 -4.37
N ILE A 11 38.94 24.30 -5.33
CA ILE A 11 38.88 22.84 -5.56
C ILE A 11 39.22 22.02 -4.28
N VAL A 12 39.92 22.63 -3.32
CA VAL A 12 40.26 22.05 -2.02
C VAL A 12 39.03 21.90 -1.11
N GLU A 13 38.06 22.81 -1.19
CA GLU A 13 36.88 22.84 -0.32
C GLU A 13 35.83 21.80 -0.76
N ILE A 14 35.72 21.57 -2.07
CA ILE A 14 34.88 20.51 -2.67
C ILE A 14 35.38 19.12 -2.25
N ARG A 15 36.69 18.95 -2.00
CA ARG A 15 37.28 17.67 -1.60
C ARG A 15 36.88 17.26 -0.17
N PHE A 16 36.54 18.19 0.71
CA PHE A 16 36.04 17.87 2.05
C PHE A 16 34.55 17.48 2.06
N LEU A 17 33.79 17.81 1.02
CA LEU A 17 32.37 17.46 0.89
C LEU A 17 32.13 16.16 0.11
N ILE A 18 33.12 15.69 -0.65
CA ILE A 18 33.02 14.46 -1.47
C ILE A 18 33.64 13.23 -0.78
N PHE A 19 34.59 13.43 0.13
CA PHE A 19 35.22 12.33 0.86
C PHE A 19 34.75 12.34 2.32
N PRO A 20 33.88 11.38 2.74
CA PRO A 20 33.49 11.27 4.14
C PRO A 20 34.74 11.07 5.00
N ASN A 21 34.78 11.72 6.16
CA ASN A 21 35.93 11.63 7.05
C ASN A 21 36.17 10.14 7.42
N PRO A 22 37.43 9.67 7.53
CA PRO A 22 37.73 8.27 7.88
C PRO A 22 37.00 7.76 9.12
N TYR A 23 36.69 8.61 10.12
CA TYR A 23 35.86 8.19 11.27
C TYR A 23 34.41 7.88 10.88
N GLU A 24 33.88 8.57 9.89
CA GLU A 24 32.50 8.44 9.41
C GLU A 24 32.37 7.23 8.49
N TYR A 25 33.37 7.00 7.64
CA TYR A 25 33.45 5.81 6.80
C TYR A 25 33.45 4.51 7.61
N ASN A 26 34.26 4.43 8.67
CA ASN A 26 34.33 3.25 9.54
C ASN A 26 32.99 2.99 10.26
N ASN A 27 32.33 4.03 10.77
CA ASN A 27 31.01 3.91 11.38
C ASN A 27 29.93 3.43 10.39
N ILE A 28 30.00 3.88 9.13
CA ILE A 28 29.07 3.45 8.09
C ILE A 28 29.30 1.97 7.73
N VAL A 29 30.55 1.54 7.60
CA VAL A 29 30.91 0.14 7.30
C VAL A 29 30.53 -0.78 8.47
N GLU A 30 30.75 -0.36 9.70
CA GLU A 30 30.37 -1.10 10.90
C GLU A 30 28.85 -1.21 11.03
N LYS A 31 28.09 -0.12 10.82
CA LYS A 31 26.63 -0.19 10.78
C LYS A 31 26.12 -1.11 9.66
N LYS A 32 26.71 -1.06 8.46
CA LYS A 32 26.33 -1.94 7.34
C LYS A 32 26.61 -3.42 7.66
N THR A 33 27.72 -3.73 8.31
CA THR A 33 28.07 -5.11 8.69
C THR A 33 27.18 -5.63 9.83
N LEU A 34 26.81 -4.78 10.80
CA LEU A 34 25.86 -5.13 11.86
C LEU A 34 24.46 -5.36 11.29
N ILE A 35 24.00 -4.52 10.36
CA ILE A 35 22.73 -4.71 9.66
C ILE A 35 22.74 -6.00 8.84
N SER A 36 23.82 -6.28 8.12
CA SER A 36 23.99 -7.56 7.39
C SER A 36 23.92 -8.77 8.32
N LYS A 37 24.57 -8.73 9.49
CA LYS A 37 24.49 -9.81 10.49
C LYS A 37 23.09 -9.93 11.11
N SER A 38 22.40 -8.82 11.35
CA SER A 38 21.03 -8.85 11.88
C SER A 38 20.03 -9.41 10.87
N ILE A 39 20.20 -9.08 9.59
CA ILE A 39 19.37 -9.63 8.50
C ILE A 39 19.67 -11.12 8.32
N ALA A 40 20.94 -11.54 8.30
CA ALA A 40 21.31 -12.95 8.17
C ALA A 40 20.81 -13.80 9.35
N SER A 41 20.84 -13.26 10.57
CA SER A 41 20.28 -13.94 11.75
C SER A 41 18.76 -13.95 11.76
N ALA A 42 18.10 -12.91 11.25
CA ALA A 42 16.64 -12.89 11.06
C ALA A 42 16.21 -13.90 9.99
N ASP A 43 16.91 -13.97 8.86
CA ASP A 43 16.68 -14.93 7.77
C ASP A 43 16.87 -16.37 8.25
N PHE A 44 17.90 -16.63 9.07
CA PHE A 44 18.11 -17.94 9.70
C PHE A 44 16.98 -18.32 10.66
N ARG A 45 16.45 -17.37 11.44
CA ARG A 45 15.30 -17.62 12.33
C ARG A 45 14.00 -17.87 11.56
N MET A 46 13.85 -17.32 10.35
CA MET A 46 12.70 -17.60 9.49
C MET A 46 12.77 -18.98 8.81
N SER A 47 13.96 -19.58 8.66
CA SER A 47 14.11 -20.88 7.99
C SER A 47 13.75 -22.09 8.85
N GLN A 48 13.49 -21.92 10.15
CA GLN A 48 12.99 -22.99 11.05
C GLN A 48 11.45 -23.03 11.16
N THR A 49 10.73 -22.17 10.43
CA THR A 49 9.27 -22.17 10.40
C THR A 49 8.80 -23.04 9.23
N GLU A 50 7.86 -23.96 9.48
CA GLU A 50 7.23 -24.80 8.45
C GLU A 50 6.88 -23.99 7.20
N ALA A 51 7.22 -24.51 6.02
CA ALA A 51 6.93 -23.82 4.77
C ALA A 51 5.40 -23.67 4.65
N PRO A 52 4.88 -22.48 4.29
CA PRO A 52 3.45 -22.27 4.17
C PRO A 52 2.83 -23.25 3.17
N PHE A 53 1.59 -23.68 3.42
CA PHE A 53 0.85 -24.64 2.58
C PHE A 53 0.73 -24.22 1.10
N VAL A 54 0.93 -22.94 0.81
CA VAL A 54 0.93 -22.38 -0.55
C VAL A 54 2.27 -21.73 -0.85
N PRO A 55 2.86 -22.00 -2.03
CA PRO A 55 4.07 -21.34 -2.49
C PRO A 55 3.91 -19.81 -2.52
N ARG A 56 4.90 -19.09 -1.98
CA ARG A 56 4.85 -17.61 -1.84
C ARG A 56 4.87 -16.89 -3.19
N GLU A 57 5.31 -17.57 -4.24
CA GLU A 57 5.35 -17.10 -5.63
C GLU A 57 3.94 -16.68 -6.11
N LYS A 58 2.92 -17.46 -5.73
CA LYS A 58 1.51 -17.13 -6.08
C LYS A 58 1.05 -15.84 -5.41
N LEU A 59 1.50 -15.55 -4.20
CA LEU A 59 1.18 -14.30 -3.51
C LEU A 59 1.89 -13.12 -4.16
N LEU A 60 3.15 -13.27 -4.54
CA LEU A 60 3.91 -12.23 -5.22
C LEU A 60 3.28 -11.87 -6.58
N GLU A 61 2.78 -12.86 -7.32
CA GLU A 61 2.06 -12.63 -8.57
C GLU A 61 0.79 -11.79 -8.36
N LYS A 62 -0.04 -12.15 -7.37
CA LYS A 62 -1.25 -11.37 -7.02
C LYS A 62 -0.90 -9.97 -6.51
N GLN A 63 0.15 -9.83 -5.70
CA GLN A 63 0.63 -8.54 -5.21
C GLN A 63 1.05 -7.64 -6.38
N ARG A 64 1.85 -8.14 -7.31
CA ARG A 64 2.24 -7.38 -8.52
C ARG A 64 1.02 -6.95 -9.32
N PHE A 65 0.06 -7.85 -9.53
CA PHE A 65 -1.19 -7.53 -10.23
C PHE A 65 -1.97 -6.41 -9.52
N PHE A 66 -2.29 -6.55 -8.24
CA PHE A 66 -3.11 -5.58 -7.50
C PHE A 66 -2.41 -4.26 -7.19
N GLN A 67 -1.08 -4.23 -7.16
CA GLN A 67 -0.29 -3.00 -6.99
C GLN A 67 -0.16 -2.21 -8.31
N ASN A 68 -0.16 -2.87 -9.46
CA ASN A 68 -0.08 -2.20 -10.76
C ASN A 68 -1.42 -1.55 -11.17
N VAL A 69 -2.56 -2.10 -10.71
CA VAL A 69 -3.89 -1.59 -11.06
C VAL A 69 -4.18 -0.26 -10.35
N GLN A 70 -4.27 0.82 -11.14
CA GLN A 70 -4.65 2.18 -10.72
C GLN A 70 -6.18 2.32 -10.59
N LYS A 71 -6.81 1.51 -9.73
CA LYS A 71 -8.25 1.60 -9.40
C LYS A 71 -8.44 1.62 -7.88
N HIS A 72 -9.60 2.12 -7.44
CA HIS A 72 -10.01 2.02 -6.04
C HIS A 72 -10.09 0.56 -5.58
N THR A 73 -9.82 0.31 -4.31
CA THR A 73 -9.65 -1.03 -3.73
C THR A 73 -10.77 -2.01 -4.07
N TYR A 74 -12.02 -1.54 -4.05
CA TYR A 74 -13.21 -2.36 -4.33
C TYR A 74 -13.48 -2.61 -5.83
N LEU A 75 -12.63 -2.11 -6.73
CA LEU A 75 -12.74 -2.26 -8.19
C LEU A 75 -11.49 -2.87 -8.83
N LYS A 76 -10.55 -3.37 -8.04
CA LYS A 76 -9.28 -3.88 -8.57
C LYS A 76 -9.47 -5.23 -9.26
N GLY A 77 -10.25 -6.12 -8.69
CA GLY A 77 -10.61 -7.40 -9.29
C GLY A 77 -11.75 -7.30 -10.29
N ARG A 78 -11.72 -8.16 -11.32
CA ARG A 78 -12.84 -8.29 -12.27
C ARG A 78 -14.13 -8.75 -11.60
N TYR A 79 -14.01 -9.62 -10.59
CA TYR A 79 -15.14 -10.09 -9.79
C TYR A 79 -15.62 -9.06 -8.77
N ASP A 80 -14.72 -8.16 -8.34
CA ASP A 80 -15.04 -7.16 -7.32
C ASP A 80 -16.12 -6.18 -7.81
N ALA A 81 -16.20 -5.90 -9.12
CA ALA A 81 -17.28 -5.07 -9.67
C ALA A 81 -18.66 -5.74 -9.51
N ILE A 82 -18.76 -7.06 -9.67
CA ILE A 82 -20.02 -7.78 -9.51
C ILE A 82 -20.42 -7.82 -8.03
N THR A 83 -19.47 -8.10 -7.14
CA THR A 83 -19.73 -8.26 -5.71
C THR A 83 -19.91 -6.94 -4.97
N SER A 84 -19.23 -5.87 -5.38
CA SER A 84 -19.29 -4.57 -4.71
C SER A 84 -20.30 -3.61 -5.32
N ILE A 85 -20.59 -3.71 -6.62
CA ILE A 85 -21.53 -2.83 -7.30
C ILE A 85 -22.80 -3.60 -7.66
N GLY A 86 -22.71 -4.68 -8.43
CA GLY A 86 -23.87 -5.38 -8.98
C GLY A 86 -24.85 -5.88 -7.92
N ILE A 87 -24.38 -6.76 -7.03
CA ILE A 87 -25.22 -7.37 -5.99
C ILE A 87 -25.75 -6.31 -5.01
N PRO A 88 -24.91 -5.43 -4.42
CA PRO A 88 -25.39 -4.47 -3.45
C PRO A 88 -26.34 -3.44 -4.06
N LEU A 89 -26.12 -3.01 -5.31
CA LEU A 89 -26.99 -2.03 -5.97
C LEU A 89 -28.35 -2.62 -6.31
N ALA A 90 -28.40 -3.85 -6.83
CA ALA A 90 -29.67 -4.55 -7.08
C ALA A 90 -30.44 -4.77 -5.77
N LEU A 91 -29.74 -5.18 -4.70
CA LEU A 91 -30.34 -5.39 -3.38
C LEU A 91 -30.85 -4.07 -2.79
N ALA A 92 -30.08 -2.99 -2.90
CA ALA A 92 -30.47 -1.68 -2.39
C ALA A 92 -31.70 -1.15 -3.14
N ALA A 93 -31.71 -1.23 -4.46
CA ALA A 93 -32.83 -0.77 -5.28
C ALA A 93 -34.12 -1.54 -4.95
N THR A 94 -34.04 -2.88 -4.88
CA THR A 94 -35.20 -3.72 -4.52
C THR A 94 -35.67 -3.47 -3.10
N SER A 95 -34.74 -3.33 -2.15
CA SER A 95 -35.07 -3.02 -0.75
C SER A 95 -35.77 -1.66 -0.62
N LEU A 96 -35.22 -0.62 -1.26
CA LEU A 96 -35.82 0.72 -1.25
C LEU A 96 -37.21 0.73 -1.90
N PHE A 97 -37.38 0.00 -3.00
CA PHE A 97 -38.68 -0.15 -3.65
C PHE A 97 -39.72 -0.78 -2.71
N LEU A 98 -39.38 -1.88 -2.05
CA LEU A 98 -40.28 -2.57 -1.12
C LEU A 98 -40.59 -1.70 0.10
N ILE A 99 -39.61 -0.98 0.64
CA ILE A 99 -39.81 -0.04 1.75
C ILE A 99 -40.78 1.07 1.32
N GLY A 100 -40.54 1.71 0.17
CA GLY A 100 -41.40 2.77 -0.34
C GLY A 100 -42.84 2.29 -0.56
N ARG A 101 -43.01 1.10 -1.16
CA ARG A 101 -44.32 0.49 -1.37
C ARG A 101 -45.01 0.12 -0.06
N GLY A 102 -44.24 -0.34 0.93
CA GLY A 102 -44.74 -0.61 2.28
C GLY A 102 -45.27 0.66 2.95
N ILE A 103 -44.47 1.73 2.96
CA ILE A 103 -44.86 3.04 3.54
C ILE A 103 -46.08 3.61 2.81
N TYR A 104 -46.11 3.51 1.48
CA TYR A 104 -47.25 3.97 0.69
C TYR A 104 -48.54 3.22 1.06
N ASN A 105 -48.49 1.89 1.11
CA ASN A 105 -49.65 1.09 1.49
C ASN A 105 -50.14 1.40 2.91
N MET A 106 -49.22 1.53 3.87
CA MET A 106 -49.54 1.88 5.26
C MET A 106 -50.15 3.28 5.39
N SER A 107 -49.60 4.28 4.68
CA SER A 107 -50.09 5.67 4.72
C SER A 107 -51.46 5.84 4.06
N HIS A 108 -51.80 5.03 3.07
CA HIS A 108 -53.08 5.08 2.36
C HIS A 108 -54.11 4.07 2.88
N GLY A 109 -53.76 3.28 3.92
CA GLY A 109 -54.65 2.27 4.49
C GLY A 109 -54.98 1.10 3.54
N ILE A 110 -54.14 0.87 2.52
CA ILE A 110 -54.32 -0.14 1.46
C ILE A 110 -53.66 -1.45 1.90
N GLY A 111 -54.26 -2.60 1.53
CA GLY A 111 -53.68 -3.92 1.77
C GLY A 111 -54.03 -4.52 3.13
N LYS A 112 -55.13 -4.09 3.75
CA LYS A 112 -55.74 -4.78 4.88
C LYS A 112 -56.18 -6.17 4.44
N LYS A 113 -55.81 -7.19 5.22
CA LYS A 113 -56.35 -8.54 5.06
C LYS A 113 -57.79 -8.54 5.55
N GLU A 114 -58.66 -9.24 4.85
CA GLU A 114 -60.01 -9.58 5.32
C GLU A 114 -59.96 -10.40 6.62
#